data_AF-A0A3G9GFU7-F1
#
_entry.id   AF-A0A3G9GFU7-F1
#
_cell.length_a   1.000
_cell.length_b   1.000
_cell.length_c   1.000
_cell.angle_alpha   90.00
_cell.angle_beta   90.00
_cell.angle_gamma   90.00
#
_symmetry.space_group_name_H-M   'P 1'
#
loop_
_entity.id
_entity.type
_entity.pdbx_description
1 polymer ?
#
loop_
_entity_poly.entity_id
_entity_poly.type
_entity_poly.pdbx_seq_one_letter_code
_entity_poly.pdbx_strand_id
1 'polypeptide(L)'
;MTELHEQWPRYEVFIKSRNGLEHKHSSSLHATDGQHALLLARDVYTRRQEGNSLWVVAASDVSQNGAAPVAGTSETPRQFEVFLRLKPGLDHKHIGSVDACDAAAALRSAETAFGQYPAGSLWVLPSASVLTSEAEWSEPFFDAMADKTYRLPTFYQLPAAVNNM
;
A
#
# COMPACT_ATOMS: atom_id res chain seq x y z
N MET A 1 -23.49 -23.61 16.71
CA MET A 1 -22.05 -23.35 16.82
C MET A 1 -21.73 -22.26 15.83
N THR A 2 -21.48 -21.04 16.30
CA THR A 2 -21.14 -19.91 15.41
C THR A 2 -19.69 -20.09 15.01
N GLU A 3 -19.44 -20.51 13.78
CA GLU A 3 -18.08 -20.61 13.25
C GLU A 3 -17.48 -19.20 13.21
N LEU A 4 -16.51 -18.96 14.09
CA LEU A 4 -15.68 -17.78 14.07
C LEU A 4 -14.81 -17.87 12.82
N HIS A 5 -15.25 -17.24 11.73
CA HIS A 5 -14.41 -17.04 10.57
C HIS A 5 -13.31 -16.06 10.98
N GLU A 6 -12.07 -16.55 11.09
CA GLU A 6 -10.92 -15.71 11.40
C GLU A 6 -10.67 -14.78 10.22
N GLN A 7 -11.23 -13.57 10.32
CA GLN A 7 -11.11 -12.56 9.28
C GLN A 7 -9.67 -12.04 9.25
N TRP A 8 -9.02 -12.13 8.09
CA TRP A 8 -7.67 -11.61 7.91
C TRP A 8 -7.61 -10.12 8.25
N PRO A 9 -6.54 -9.65 8.91
CA PRO A 9 -6.39 -8.23 9.24
C PRO A 9 -6.30 -7.36 7.98
N ARG A 10 -6.74 -6.11 8.12
CA ARG A 10 -6.70 -5.10 7.05
C ARG A 10 -5.38 -4.34 7.08
N TYR A 11 -4.84 -4.09 5.90
CA TYR A 11 -3.65 -3.29 5.65
C TYR A 11 -3.97 -2.11 4.73
N GLU A 12 -3.32 -0.98 4.97
CA GLU A 12 -3.36 0.19 4.09
C GLU A 12 -2.11 0.19 3.20
N VAL A 13 -2.29 0.51 1.91
CA VAL A 13 -1.25 0.45 0.89
C VAL A 13 -0.93 1.84 0.37
N PHE A 14 0.35 2.19 0.35
CA PHE A 14 0.85 3.43 -0.21
C PHE A 14 1.85 3.15 -1.32
N ILE A 15 1.74 3.91 -2.39
CA ILE A 15 2.52 3.72 -3.60
C ILE A 15 3.26 5.01 -3.90
N LYS A 16 4.56 4.91 -4.17
CA LYS A 16 5.30 5.95 -4.86
C LYS A 16 5.57 5.49 -6.28
N SER A 17 5.11 6.28 -7.24
CA SER A 17 5.37 6.01 -8.65
C SER A 17 6.81 6.33 -9.02
N ARG A 18 7.29 5.81 -10.15
CA ARG A 18 8.69 5.99 -10.59
C ARG A 18 9.13 7.45 -10.63
N ASN A 19 8.25 8.35 -11.08
CA ASN A 19 8.51 9.79 -11.16
C ASN A 19 7.80 10.57 -10.04
N GLY A 20 7.21 9.88 -9.06
CA GLY A 20 6.53 10.48 -7.93
C GLY A 20 7.53 10.87 -6.85
N LEU A 21 7.30 12.03 -6.21
CA LEU A 21 8.11 12.49 -5.08
C LEU A 21 7.66 11.81 -3.79
N GLU A 22 6.34 11.78 -3.57
CA GLU A 22 5.73 11.26 -2.36
C GLU A 22 5.03 9.90 -2.54
N HIS A 23 5.01 9.09 -1.48
CA HIS A 23 4.08 7.97 -1.36
C HIS A 23 2.66 8.51 -1.18
N LYS A 24 1.71 7.88 -1.86
CA LYS A 24 0.28 8.21 -1.79
C LYS A 24 -0.50 6.99 -1.39
N HIS A 25 -1.48 7.16 -0.49
CA HIS A 25 -2.43 6.09 -0.18
C HIS A 25 -3.19 5.74 -1.45
N SER A 26 -3.27 4.44 -1.76
CA SER A 26 -3.98 3.96 -2.94
C SER A 26 -5.24 3.19 -2.56
N SER A 27 -5.16 2.31 -1.56
CA SER A 27 -6.26 1.45 -1.15
C SER A 27 -5.95 0.69 0.14
N SER A 28 -6.89 -0.13 0.59
CA SER A 28 -6.70 -1.17 1.59
C SER A 28 -6.79 -2.58 0.98
N LEU A 29 -6.22 -3.57 1.66
CA LEU A 29 -6.37 -5.00 1.36
C LEU A 29 -6.36 -5.83 2.65
N HIS A 30 -6.79 -7.09 2.58
CA HIS A 30 -6.70 -8.03 3.71
C HIS A 30 -5.62 -9.07 3.42
N ALA A 31 -4.81 -9.39 4.43
CA ALA A 31 -3.72 -10.36 4.33
C ALA A 31 -3.47 -11.03 5.68
N THR A 32 -2.81 -12.18 5.67
CA THR A 32 -2.47 -12.92 6.91
C THR A 32 -1.45 -12.20 7.77
N ASP A 33 -0.52 -11.51 7.13
CA ASP A 33 0.60 -10.79 7.73
C ASP A 33 1.10 -9.72 6.76
N GLY A 34 2.09 -8.94 7.21
CA GLY A 34 2.60 -7.82 6.44
C GLY A 34 3.41 -8.20 5.20
N GLN A 35 4.07 -9.37 5.18
CA GLN A 35 4.79 -9.83 3.99
C GLN A 35 3.80 -10.31 2.93
N HIS A 36 2.78 -11.06 3.34
CA HIS A 36 1.67 -11.41 2.46
C HIS A 36 0.95 -10.16 1.92
N ALA A 37 0.78 -9.13 2.75
CA ALA A 37 0.20 -7.87 2.33
C ALA A 37 1.05 -7.15 1.26
N LEU A 38 2.38 -7.12 1.40
CA LEU A 38 3.30 -6.59 0.38
C LEU A 38 3.23 -7.37 -0.93
N LEU A 39 3.15 -8.70 -0.86
CA LEU A 39 3.01 -9.57 -2.03
C LEU A 39 1.73 -9.27 -2.81
N LEU A 40 0.59 -9.18 -2.11
CA LEU A 40 -0.70 -8.83 -2.71
C LEU A 40 -0.69 -7.41 -3.26
N ALA A 41 -0.13 -6.45 -2.52
CA ALA A 41 0.01 -5.08 -2.99
C ALA A 41 0.82 -5.01 -4.28
N ARG A 42 1.90 -5.79 -4.39
CA ARG A 42 2.68 -5.86 -5.63
C ARG A 42 1.81 -6.33 -6.79
N ASP A 43 1.17 -7.48 -6.65
CA ASP A 43 0.37 -8.04 -7.75
C ASP A 43 -0.75 -7.10 -8.18
N VAL A 44 -1.40 -6.39 -7.26
CA VAL A 44 -2.50 -5.48 -7.59
C VAL A 44 -2.01 -4.16 -8.19
N TYR A 45 -0.93 -3.58 -7.65
CA TYR A 45 -0.58 -2.18 -7.90
C TYR A 45 0.65 -1.95 -8.78
N THR A 46 1.45 -2.98 -9.09
CA THR A 46 2.70 -2.78 -9.87
C THR A 46 2.68 -3.39 -11.27
N ARG A 47 1.55 -3.91 -11.75
CA ARG A 47 1.40 -4.62 -13.05
C ARG A 47 1.93 -3.88 -14.29
N ARG A 48 2.18 -2.56 -14.20
CA ARG A 48 2.74 -1.71 -15.29
C ARG A 48 4.00 -0.93 -14.90
N GLN A 49 4.71 -1.33 -13.85
CA GLN A 49 5.85 -0.57 -13.31
C GLN A 49 5.45 0.85 -12.83
N GLU A 50 4.16 1.08 -12.59
CA GLU A 50 3.63 2.36 -12.12
C GLU A 50 3.89 2.58 -10.62
N GLY A 51 4.03 1.51 -9.83
CA GLY A 51 4.41 1.55 -8.41
C GLY A 51 5.82 1.00 -8.18
N ASN A 52 6.80 1.90 -8.06
CA ASN A 52 8.22 1.54 -7.94
C ASN A 52 8.65 1.36 -6.48
N SER A 53 7.85 1.85 -5.53
CA SER A 53 8.02 1.63 -4.10
C SER A 53 6.64 1.48 -3.45
N LEU A 54 6.46 0.40 -2.71
CA LEU A 54 5.24 0.07 -1.98
C LEU A 54 5.52 0.16 -0.49
N TRP A 55 4.64 0.83 0.23
CA TRP A 55 4.57 0.76 1.67
C TRP A 55 3.26 0.11 2.09
N VAL A 56 3.34 -0.72 3.11
CA VAL A 56 2.19 -1.42 3.67
C VAL A 56 2.24 -1.32 5.19
N VAL A 57 1.09 -1.07 5.79
CA VAL A 57 0.95 -0.90 7.24
C VAL A 57 -0.36 -1.55 7.70
N ALA A 58 -0.38 -2.09 8.91
CA ALA A 58 -1.63 -2.57 9.49
C ALA A 58 -2.59 -1.39 9.69
N ALA A 59 -3.87 -1.56 9.35
CA ALA A 59 -4.87 -0.50 9.54
C ALA A 59 -5.03 -0.11 11.02
N SER A 60 -4.70 -1.02 11.95
CA SER A 60 -4.66 -0.76 13.39
C SER A 60 -3.55 0.20 13.81
N ASP A 61 -2.53 0.41 12.98
CA ASP A 61 -1.39 1.27 13.32
C ASP A 61 -1.56 2.68 12.71
N VAL A 62 -2.63 2.91 11.95
CA VAL A 62 -2.94 4.21 11.33
C VAL A 62 -3.81 5.02 12.27
N SER A 63 -3.28 6.15 12.76
CA SER A 63 -4.05 7.09 13.59
C SER A 63 -4.45 8.32 12.78
N GLN A 64 -5.70 8.75 12.92
CA GLN A 64 -6.26 9.91 12.22
C GLN A 64 -6.66 11.02 13.20
N ASN A 65 -6.49 12.28 12.80
CA ASN A 65 -7.03 13.41 13.55
C ASN A 65 -8.56 13.34 13.73
N GLY A 66 -9.04 13.63 14.94
CA GLY A 66 -10.46 13.52 15.30
C GLY A 66 -10.95 12.10 15.59
N ALA A 67 -10.13 11.07 15.41
CA ALA A 67 -10.38 9.73 15.91
C ALA A 67 -9.61 9.49 17.22
N ALA A 68 -10.06 8.52 18.02
CA ALA A 68 -9.26 8.08 19.16
C ALA A 68 -7.92 7.50 18.65
N PRO A 69 -6.77 7.92 19.19
CA PRO A 69 -5.47 7.46 18.72
C PRO A 69 -5.34 5.95 18.94
N VAL A 70 -4.85 5.26 17.92
CA VAL A 70 -4.68 3.80 17.95
C VAL A 70 -3.29 3.51 18.52
N ALA A 71 -3.28 3.10 19.79
CA ALA A 71 -2.18 2.49 20.55
C ALA A 71 -0.89 3.28 20.89
N GLY A 72 -0.49 3.11 22.17
CA GLY A 72 0.90 3.04 22.64
C GLY A 72 1.58 4.36 22.95
N THR A 73 1.42 4.85 24.18
CA THR A 73 2.32 5.86 24.75
C THR A 73 3.68 5.21 25.04
N SER A 74 4.72 5.73 24.41
CA SER A 74 6.12 5.35 24.64
C SER A 74 6.83 6.48 25.40
N GLU A 75 7.70 6.15 26.36
CA GLU A 75 8.53 7.16 27.03
C GLU A 75 9.57 7.77 26.10
N THR A 76 10.12 6.98 25.17
CA THR A 76 11.08 7.45 24.18
C THR A 76 10.38 7.93 22.91
N PRO A 77 10.78 9.08 22.34
CA PRO A 77 10.23 9.54 21.07
C PRO A 77 10.62 8.58 19.95
N ARG A 78 9.66 8.30 19.07
CA ARG A 78 9.83 7.49 17.86
C ARG A 78 9.34 8.28 16.66
N GLN A 79 9.87 7.95 15.49
CA GLN A 79 9.50 8.58 14.24
C GLN A 79 8.11 8.10 13.78
N PHE A 80 7.30 9.06 13.35
CA PHE A 80 6.02 8.83 12.70
C PHE A 80 6.03 9.45 11.29
N GLU A 81 5.53 8.71 10.31
CA GLU A 81 5.26 9.22 8.98
C GLU A 81 3.91 9.93 8.94
N VAL A 82 3.88 11.11 8.33
CA VAL A 82 2.70 11.97 8.29
C VAL A 82 2.13 12.00 6.87
N PHE A 83 0.83 11.76 6.77
CA PHE A 83 0.09 11.80 5.52
C PHE A 83 -1.06 12.80 5.60
N LEU A 84 -1.22 13.60 4.54
CA LEU A 84 -2.22 14.65 4.46
C LEU A 84 -3.15 14.42 3.27
N ARG A 85 -4.45 14.54 3.54
CA ARG A 85 -5.47 14.73 2.52
C ARG A 85 -6.12 16.10 2.70
N LEU A 86 -5.83 17.01 1.78
CA LEU A 86 -6.29 18.41 1.83
C LEU A 86 -7.80 18.58 1.67
N LYS A 87 -8.43 17.76 0.82
CA LYS A 87 -9.87 17.82 0.54
C LYS A 87 -10.47 16.41 0.47
N PRO A 88 -11.73 16.21 0.85
CA PRO A 88 -12.43 14.95 0.61
C PRO A 88 -12.34 14.56 -0.87
N GLY A 89 -12.10 13.27 -1.14
CA GLY A 89 -11.96 12.73 -2.50
C GLY A 89 -10.57 12.84 -3.13
N LEU A 90 -9.60 13.47 -2.46
CA LEU A 90 -8.18 13.39 -2.85
C LEU A 90 -7.46 12.29 -2.07
N ASP A 91 -6.28 11.91 -2.55
CA ASP A 91 -5.43 10.93 -1.87
C ASP A 91 -4.76 11.51 -0.62
N HIS A 92 -4.49 10.65 0.35
CA HIS A 92 -3.54 10.95 1.42
C HIS A 92 -2.12 10.89 0.87
N LYS A 93 -1.38 11.98 0.99
CA LYS A 93 -0.02 12.15 0.49
C LYS A 93 0.97 12.20 1.64
N HIS A 94 2.07 11.48 1.53
CA HIS A 94 3.18 11.62 2.48
C HIS A 94 3.76 13.03 2.39
N ILE A 95 3.91 13.69 3.53
CA ILE A 95 4.42 15.08 3.59
C ILE A 95 5.71 15.20 4.40
N GLY A 96 6.07 14.16 5.16
CA GLY A 96 7.27 14.16 6.00
C GLY A 96 7.08 13.29 7.24
N SER A 97 8.04 13.42 8.16
CA SER A 97 8.07 12.66 9.41
C SER A 97 8.12 13.57 10.63
N VAL A 98 7.63 13.09 11.77
CA VAL A 98 7.69 13.78 13.06
C VAL A 98 8.08 12.82 14.17
N ASP A 99 8.92 13.27 15.10
CA ASP A 99 9.24 12.50 16.29
C ASP A 99 8.23 12.79 17.40
N ALA A 100 7.67 11.73 17.98
CA ALA A 100 6.71 11.85 19.07
C ALA A 100 6.72 10.62 19.98
N CYS A 101 6.27 10.80 21.22
CA CYS A 101 6.09 9.71 22.19
C CYS A 101 4.85 8.85 21.89
N ASP A 102 3.84 9.43 21.24
CA ASP A 102 2.60 8.75 20.87
C ASP A 102 1.97 9.37 19.61
N ALA A 103 0.97 8.68 19.04
CA ALA A 103 0.28 9.12 17.84
C ALA A 103 -0.50 10.43 18.05
N ALA A 104 -1.02 10.69 19.26
CA ALA A 104 -1.75 11.91 19.55
C ALA A 104 -0.84 13.14 19.55
N ALA A 105 0.37 13.00 20.09
CA ALA A 105 1.43 14.00 20.06
C ALA A 105 1.92 14.20 18.62
N ALA A 106 2.12 13.13 17.84
CA ALA A 106 2.45 13.24 16.43
C ALA A 106 1.39 14.04 15.65
N LEU A 107 0.11 13.75 15.85
CA LEU A 107 -1.00 14.48 15.22
C LEU A 107 -1.01 15.96 15.63
N ARG A 108 -0.89 16.28 16.92
CA ARG A 108 -0.82 17.68 17.39
C ARG A 108 0.37 18.43 16.81
N SER A 109 1.54 17.79 16.75
CA SER A 109 2.74 18.38 16.16
C SER A 109 2.56 18.61 14.66
N ALA A 110 1.98 17.65 13.94
CA ALA A 110 1.67 17.78 12.52
C ALA A 110 0.66 18.92 12.28
N GLU A 111 -0.43 18.98 13.06
CA GLU A 111 -1.45 20.05 12.99
C GLU A 111 -0.85 21.43 13.23
N THR A 112 0.03 21.55 14.23
CA THR A 112 0.72 22.81 14.54
C THR A 112 1.56 23.32 13.36
N ALA A 113 2.18 22.40 12.60
CA ALA A 113 2.98 22.76 11.43
C ALA A 113 2.15 23.38 10.28
N PHE A 114 0.84 23.15 10.22
CA PHE A 114 -0.05 23.79 9.23
C PHE A 114 -0.48 25.21 9.62
N GLY A 115 -0.20 25.63 10.85
CA GLY A 115 -0.48 26.98 11.33
C GLY A 115 -1.96 27.33 11.30
N GLN A 116 -2.30 28.41 10.60
CA GLN A 116 -3.66 29.00 10.60
C GLN A 116 -4.69 28.23 9.75
N TYR A 117 -4.25 27.32 8.89
CA TYR A 117 -5.14 26.57 8.02
C TYR A 117 -5.47 25.22 8.66
N PRO A 118 -6.76 24.91 8.89
CA PRO A 118 -7.11 23.60 9.40
C PRO A 118 -6.65 22.56 8.38
N ALA A 119 -5.82 21.63 8.83
CA ALA A 119 -5.49 20.47 8.03
C ALA A 119 -6.78 19.73 7.68
N GLY A 120 -6.82 19.09 6.50
CA GLY A 120 -7.92 18.21 6.14
C GLY A 120 -7.88 16.94 6.99
N SER A 121 -7.81 15.78 6.34
CA SER A 121 -7.58 14.53 7.06
C SER A 121 -6.07 14.30 7.21
N LEU A 122 -5.60 14.17 8.45
CA LEU A 122 -4.23 13.85 8.79
C LEU A 122 -4.15 12.43 9.30
N TRP A 123 -3.23 11.66 8.74
CA TRP A 123 -2.85 10.33 9.22
C TRP A 123 -1.42 10.37 9.73
N VAL A 124 -1.17 9.66 10.82
CA VAL A 124 0.17 9.37 11.32
C VAL A 124 0.33 7.87 11.47
N LEU A 125 1.53 7.41 11.12
CA LEU A 125 1.89 6.00 11.14
C LEU A 125 3.24 5.84 11.84
N PRO A 126 3.42 4.90 12.77
CA PRO A 126 4.75 4.62 13.32
C PRO A 126 5.68 4.15 12.21
N SER A 127 6.83 4.79 12.02
CA SER A 127 7.76 4.41 10.93
C SER A 127 8.23 2.96 11.07
N ALA A 128 8.32 2.44 12.30
CA ALA A 128 8.68 1.04 12.58
C ALA A 128 7.60 0.02 12.13
N SER A 129 6.34 0.43 12.00
CA SER A 129 5.25 -0.43 11.53
C SER A 129 5.12 -0.44 10.00
N VAL A 130 5.83 0.44 9.30
CA VAL A 130 5.77 0.55 7.84
C VAL A 130 6.67 -0.50 7.22
N LEU A 131 6.07 -1.47 6.55
CA LEU A 131 6.78 -2.43 5.72
C LEU A 131 6.96 -1.86 4.33
N THR A 132 8.17 -1.98 3.80
CA THR A 132 8.54 -1.41 2.49
C THR A 132 8.95 -2.51 1.54
N SER A 133 8.58 -2.37 0.26
CA SER A 133 9.11 -3.25 -0.80
C SER A 133 10.59 -2.97 -1.02
N GLU A 134 11.38 -4.01 -1.21
CA GLU A 134 12.78 -3.87 -1.62
C GLU A 134 12.89 -3.43 -3.09
N ALA A 135 13.99 -2.76 -3.44
CA ALA A 135 14.21 -2.25 -4.79
C ALA A 135 14.29 -3.36 -5.86
N GLU A 136 14.74 -4.56 -5.46
CA GLU A 136 14.92 -5.72 -6.33
C GLU A 136 13.60 -6.42 -6.68
N TRP A 137 12.48 -6.05 -6.04
CA TRP A 137 11.17 -6.66 -6.25
C TRP A 137 10.41 -6.11 -7.48
N SER A 138 11.12 -5.39 -8.37
CA SER A 138 10.53 -4.84 -9.60
C SER A 138 10.24 -5.90 -10.66
N GLU A 139 10.89 -7.07 -10.56
CA GLU A 139 10.71 -8.14 -11.54
C GLU A 139 9.37 -8.88 -11.37
N PRO A 140 8.75 -9.30 -12.48
CA PRO A 140 7.59 -10.19 -12.44
C PRO A 140 7.92 -11.47 -11.66
N PHE A 141 6.95 -11.97 -10.90
CA PHE A 141 7.10 -13.25 -10.19
C PHE A 141 7.14 -14.48 -11.09
N PHE A 142 6.68 -14.31 -12.32
CA PHE A 142 6.62 -15.35 -13.34
C PHE A 142 7.38 -14.85 -14.55
N ASP A 143 8.24 -15.70 -15.08
CA ASP A 143 8.84 -15.42 -16.37
C ASP A 143 7.77 -15.44 -17.46
N ALA A 144 7.99 -14.63 -18.50
CA ALA A 144 7.34 -14.91 -19.77
C ALA A 144 7.70 -16.35 -20.14
N MET A 145 6.69 -17.15 -20.51
CA MET A 145 6.86 -18.56 -20.82
C MET A 145 7.70 -18.70 -22.10
N ALA A 146 9.03 -18.61 -21.97
CA ALA A 146 9.98 -18.56 -23.08
C ALA A 146 9.82 -19.77 -24.02
N ASP A 147 9.42 -20.91 -23.45
CA ASP A 147 9.23 -22.18 -24.14
C ASP A 147 7.75 -22.59 -24.27
N LYS A 148 6.78 -21.66 -24.18
CA LYS A 148 5.41 -22.04 -24.53
C LYS A 148 5.38 -22.36 -26.02
N THR A 149 5.43 -23.66 -26.33
CA THR A 149 5.23 -24.16 -27.68
C THR A 149 3.76 -23.90 -28.04
N TYR A 150 3.49 -22.73 -28.61
CA TYR A 150 2.19 -22.42 -29.16
C TYR A 150 1.97 -23.34 -30.36
N ARG A 151 0.85 -24.08 -30.34
CA ARG A 151 0.39 -24.75 -31.56
C ARG A 151 -0.06 -23.68 -32.53
N LEU A 152 0.71 -23.47 -33.60
CA LEU A 152 0.29 -22.62 -34.71
C LEU A 152 -1.00 -23.20 -35.32
N PRO A 153 -1.84 -22.39 -35.97
CA PRO A 153 -3.02 -22.89 -36.67
C PRO A 153 -2.73 -24.09 -37.58
N THR A 154 -1.52 -24.14 -38.18
CA THR A 154 -0.99 -25.23 -39.01
C THR A 154 -0.85 -26.59 -38.30
N PHE A 155 -0.85 -26.63 -36.97
CA PHE A 155 -0.78 -27.87 -36.20
C PHE A 155 -2.14 -28.59 -36.10
N TYR A 156 -3.23 -27.91 -36.43
CA TYR A 156 -4.56 -28.50 -36.43
C TYR A 156 -4.82 -29.14 -37.80
N GLN A 157 -5.11 -30.45 -37.80
CA GLN A 157 -5.64 -31.10 -38.99
C GLN A 157 -7.07 -30.61 -39.23
N LEU A 158 -7.24 -29.78 -40.26
CA LEU A 158 -8.56 -29.36 -40.69
C LEU A 158 -9.26 -30.51 -41.45
N PRO A 159 -10.56 -30.76 -41.18
CA PRO A 159 -11.35 -31.63 -42.02
C PRO A 159 -11.33 -31.15 -43.49
N ALA A 160 -11.39 -32.08 -44.44
CA ALA A 160 -11.31 -31.76 -45.88
C ALA A 160 -12.34 -30.71 -46.35
N ALA A 161 -13.49 -30.64 -45.68
CA ALA A 161 -14.55 -29.67 -45.96
C ALA A 161 -14.15 -28.20 -45.72
N VAL A 162 -13.11 -27.93 -44.92
CA VAL A 162 -12.68 -26.59 -44.50
C VAL A 162 -11.20 -26.30 -44.84
N ASN A 163 -10.50 -27.21 -45.52
CA ASN A 163 -9.08 -27.10 -45.83
C ASN A 163 -8.79 -26.44 -47.19
N ASN A 164 -9.53 -25.38 -47.55
CA ASN A 164 -9.46 -24.70 -48.86
C ASN A 164 -9.24 -23.18 -48.77
N MET A 165 -8.72 -22.67 -47.65
CA MET A 165 -8.32 -21.26 -47.49
C MET A 165 -6.84 -21.08 -47.76
#